data_AF-A0A7C9UV82-F1
#
_entry.id   AF-A0A7C9UV82-F1
#
_cell.length_a   1.000
_cell.length_b   1.000
_cell.length_c   1.000
_cell.angle_alpha   90.00
_cell.angle_beta   90.00
_cell.angle_gamma   90.00
#
_symmetry.space_group_name_H-M   'P 1'
#
loop_
_entity.id
_entity.type
_entity.pdbx_description
1 polymer ?
#
loop_
_entity_poly.entity_id
_entity_poly.type
_entity_poly.pdbx_seq_one_letter_code
_entity_poly.pdbx_strand_id
1 'polypeptide(L)'
;MLRPLLCALLLCPAAALAADPPRSSADTVILADPEQGRTIGKVGGEPVILLDTGNGTVGKMGKDKVMLHKDGRGNTLGKVGDRKLFCHTDAVSGVTLCK
;
A
#
# COMPACT_ATOMS: atom_id res chain seq x y z
N MET A 1 46.44 -51.29 8.07
CA MET A 1 46.70 -50.64 6.76
C MET A 1 45.35 -50.12 6.26
N LEU A 2 45.02 -48.84 6.43
CA LEU A 2 45.33 -47.66 5.60
C LEU A 2 44.36 -47.47 4.40
N ARG A 3 43.47 -46.46 4.57
CA ARG A 3 42.55 -45.70 3.68
C ARG A 3 42.92 -45.59 2.17
N PRO A 4 41.98 -45.31 1.22
CA PRO A 4 41.37 -43.95 1.08
C PRO A 4 39.96 -43.84 0.41
N LEU A 5 39.18 -42.78 0.71
CA LEU A 5 38.72 -41.68 -0.19
C LEU A 5 37.69 -42.13 -1.27
N LEU A 6 36.60 -41.46 -1.65
CA LEU A 6 36.26 -40.04 -1.73
C LEU A 6 34.79 -39.93 -2.25
N CYS A 7 34.13 -38.79 -1.97
CA CYS A 7 33.12 -38.10 -2.79
C CYS A 7 31.82 -38.86 -3.20
N ALA A 8 30.62 -38.29 -3.10
CA ALA A 8 30.27 -36.89 -3.20
C ALA A 8 29.00 -36.60 -2.38
N LEU A 9 29.15 -35.72 -1.40
CA LEU A 9 28.06 -34.89 -0.89
C LEU A 9 27.54 -34.05 -2.07
N LEU A 10 26.42 -34.44 -2.65
CA LEU A 10 25.70 -33.64 -3.63
C LEU A 10 25.08 -32.44 -2.91
N LEU A 11 25.83 -31.34 -2.95
CA LEU A 11 25.39 -29.96 -2.75
C LEU A 11 24.21 -29.68 -3.69
N CYS A 12 23.00 -29.67 -3.17
CA CYS A 12 21.92 -28.87 -3.74
C CYS A 12 21.78 -27.62 -2.88
N PRO A 13 22.31 -26.45 -3.30
CA PRO A 13 21.82 -25.21 -2.76
C PRO A 13 20.40 -25.04 -3.32
N ALA A 14 19.41 -25.45 -2.54
CA ALA A 14 18.04 -25.03 -2.76
C ALA A 14 18.08 -23.50 -2.73
N ALA A 15 18.01 -22.89 -3.90
CA ALA A 15 17.82 -21.46 -4.04
C ALA A 15 16.58 -21.12 -3.23
N ALA A 16 16.80 -20.54 -2.05
CA ALA A 16 15.76 -20.00 -1.21
C ALA A 16 15.08 -18.93 -2.05
N LEU A 17 13.91 -19.27 -2.62
CA LEU A 17 12.94 -18.26 -3.01
C LEU A 17 12.71 -17.44 -1.74
N ALA A 18 13.32 -16.26 -1.69
CA ALA A 18 12.90 -15.20 -0.79
C ALA A 18 11.49 -14.80 -1.25
N ALA A 19 10.50 -15.62 -0.90
CA ALA A 19 9.15 -15.15 -0.79
C ALA A 19 9.21 -14.05 0.27
N ASP A 20 8.98 -12.81 -0.15
CA ASP A 20 8.81 -11.70 0.78
C ASP A 20 7.87 -12.17 1.89
N PRO A 21 8.27 -12.10 3.17
CA PRO A 21 7.41 -12.52 4.25
C PRO A 21 6.10 -11.75 4.14
N PRO A 22 4.93 -12.38 4.39
CA PRO A 22 3.66 -11.70 4.32
C PRO A 22 3.73 -10.46 5.22
N ARG A 23 3.59 -9.27 4.62
CA ARG A 23 3.61 -7.99 5.32
C ARG A 23 2.54 -8.05 6.40
N SER A 24 2.95 -8.16 7.66
CA SER A 24 2.04 -8.37 8.78
C SER A 24 1.03 -7.24 8.86
N SER A 25 -0.26 -7.59 8.93
CA SER A 25 -1.34 -6.63 9.21
C SER A 25 -1.21 -5.99 10.59
N ALA A 26 -0.35 -6.52 11.46
CA ALA A 26 -0.05 -5.96 12.78
C ALA A 26 0.54 -4.54 12.73
N ASP A 27 1.16 -4.15 11.61
CA ASP A 27 1.75 -2.81 11.44
C ASP A 27 0.79 -1.79 10.80
N THR A 28 -0.50 -2.14 10.68
CA THR A 28 -1.53 -1.24 10.18
C THR A 28 -2.43 -0.76 11.31
N VAL A 29 -2.39 0.53 11.59
CA VAL A 29 -3.26 1.19 12.57
C VAL A 29 -3.81 2.44 11.91
N ILE A 30 -5.12 2.56 11.79
CA ILE A 30 -5.80 3.71 11.19
C ILE A 30 -6.79 4.29 12.19
N LEU A 31 -6.65 5.57 12.49
CA LEU A 31 -7.54 6.36 13.33
C LEU A 31 -8.18 7.43 12.43
N ALA A 32 -9.47 7.28 12.18
CA ALA A 32 -10.26 8.27 11.45
C ALA A 32 -11.07 9.10 12.44
N ASP A 33 -10.89 10.41 12.37
CA ASP A 33 -11.72 11.41 13.03
C ASP A 33 -12.61 12.05 11.96
N PRO A 34 -13.87 11.58 11.81
CA PRO A 34 -14.78 12.10 10.80
C PRO A 34 -15.24 13.53 11.09
N GLU A 35 -15.25 13.97 12.35
CA GLU A 35 -15.67 15.33 12.73
C GLU A 35 -14.61 16.36 12.29
N GLN A 36 -13.35 16.00 12.41
CA GLN A 36 -12.23 16.84 11.97
C GLN A 36 -11.80 16.58 10.52
N GLY A 37 -12.45 15.64 9.83
CA GLY A 37 -12.08 15.21 8.49
C GLY A 37 -10.65 14.69 8.42
N ARG A 38 -10.11 14.11 9.49
CA ARG A 38 -8.70 13.77 9.60
C ARG A 38 -8.52 12.27 9.76
N THR A 39 -7.62 11.68 9.00
CA THR A 39 -7.20 10.29 9.18
C THR A 39 -5.72 10.25 9.48
N ILE A 40 -5.34 9.63 10.60
CA ILE A 40 -3.94 9.42 10.97
C ILE A 40 -3.69 7.95 11.24
N GLY A 41 -2.48 7.50 10.99
CA GLY A 41 -2.18 6.10 11.19
C GLY A 41 -0.82 5.69 10.69
N LYS A 42 -0.64 4.39 10.56
CA LYS A 42 0.50 3.74 9.94
C LYS A 42 0.04 2.56 9.11
N VAL A 43 0.71 2.30 8.00
CA VAL A 43 0.51 1.12 7.14
C VAL A 43 1.87 0.51 6.85
N GLY A 44 2.12 -0.70 7.33
CA GLY A 44 3.43 -1.36 7.18
C GLY A 44 4.58 -0.54 7.77
N GLY A 45 4.33 0.12 8.91
CA GLY A 45 5.28 0.98 9.61
C GLY A 45 5.36 2.43 9.09
N GLU A 46 4.86 2.70 7.87
CA GLU A 46 4.91 4.03 7.25
C GLU A 46 3.75 4.91 7.74
N PRO A 47 4.00 6.18 8.13
CA PRO A 47 2.96 7.08 8.62
C PRO A 47 1.95 7.45 7.53
N VAL A 48 0.68 7.49 7.88
CA VAL A 48 -0.41 7.99 7.03
C VAL A 48 -1.05 9.17 7.73
N ILE A 49 -1.14 10.30 7.04
CA ILE A 49 -1.82 11.50 7.52
C ILE A 49 -2.59 12.06 6.35
N LEU A 50 -3.92 11.98 6.41
CA LEU A 50 -4.84 12.46 5.39
C LEU A 50 -5.83 13.44 6.01
N LEU A 51 -6.23 14.40 5.20
CA LEU A 51 -7.23 15.42 5.52
C LEU A 51 -8.26 15.43 4.39
N ASP A 52 -9.52 15.21 4.73
CA ASP A 52 -10.66 15.51 3.89
C ASP A 52 -10.89 17.02 3.88
N THR A 53 -10.97 17.58 2.69
CA THR A 53 -11.12 19.01 2.43
C THR A 53 -12.52 19.37 1.92
N GLY A 54 -13.43 18.40 1.87
CA GLY A 54 -14.73 18.52 1.19
C GLY A 54 -14.61 18.38 -0.33
N ASN A 55 -13.59 18.98 -0.94
CA ASN A 55 -13.29 18.87 -2.37
C ASN A 55 -12.42 17.65 -2.73
N GLY A 56 -12.09 16.80 -1.75
CA GLY A 56 -11.21 15.66 -1.93
C GLY A 56 -10.30 15.46 -0.73
N THR A 57 -9.18 14.78 -0.92
CA THR A 57 -8.30 14.35 0.17
C THR A 57 -6.87 14.77 -0.12
N VAL A 58 -6.23 15.40 0.86
CA VAL A 58 -4.82 15.78 0.79
C VAL A 58 -4.05 15.16 1.95
N GLY A 59 -2.75 14.95 1.77
CA GLY A 59 -1.93 14.45 2.87
C GLY A 59 -0.65 13.78 2.44
N LYS A 60 -0.23 12.81 3.24
CA LYS A 60 0.97 12.00 3.02
C LYS A 60 0.74 10.55 3.41
N MET A 61 1.39 9.65 2.68
CA MET A 61 1.51 8.23 2.97
C MET A 61 2.99 7.87 2.84
N GLY A 62 3.65 7.61 3.97
CA GLY A 62 5.11 7.58 4.05
C GLY A 62 5.72 8.89 3.56
N LYS A 63 6.61 8.79 2.56
CA LYS A 63 7.21 9.94 1.86
C LYS A 63 6.34 10.52 0.74
N ASP A 64 5.32 9.80 0.30
CA ASP A 64 4.53 10.16 -0.87
C ASP A 64 3.44 11.18 -0.49
N LYS A 65 3.34 12.25 -1.28
CA LYS A 65 2.26 13.23 -1.14
C LYS A 65 0.98 12.67 -1.77
N VAL A 66 -0.13 12.82 -1.07
CA VAL A 66 -1.47 12.47 -1.54
C VAL A 66 -2.22 13.74 -1.89
N MET A 67 -2.76 13.81 -3.10
CA MET A 67 -3.61 14.90 -3.58
C MET A 67 -4.70 14.32 -4.47
N LEU A 68 -5.89 14.14 -3.91
CA LEU A 68 -7.07 13.60 -4.57
C LEU A 68 -8.16 14.67 -4.59
N HIS A 69 -8.89 14.73 -5.69
CA HIS A 69 -9.95 15.70 -5.94
C HIS A 69 -11.21 14.99 -6.43
N LYS A 70 -12.36 15.35 -5.88
CA LYS A 70 -13.67 14.89 -6.34
C LYS A 70 -14.18 15.88 -7.38
N ASP A 71 -14.61 15.40 -8.55
CA ASP A 71 -15.13 16.26 -9.61
C ASP A 71 -16.64 16.54 -9.51
N GLY A 72 -17.30 15.99 -8.48
CA GLY A 72 -18.75 16.10 -8.26
C GLY A 72 -19.61 15.26 -9.20
N ARG A 73 -19.02 14.46 -10.10
CA ARG A 73 -19.70 13.59 -11.07
C ARG A 73 -19.41 12.11 -10.83
N GLY A 74 -19.00 11.78 -9.62
CA GLY A 74 -18.61 10.42 -9.24
C GLY A 74 -17.16 10.08 -9.59
N ASN A 75 -16.34 11.01 -10.08
CA ASN A 75 -14.92 10.74 -10.29
C ASN A 75 -14.05 11.28 -9.16
N THR A 76 -12.98 10.53 -8.86
CA THR A 76 -11.86 10.98 -8.03
C THR A 76 -10.59 10.98 -8.88
N LEU A 77 -9.98 12.14 -9.00
CA LEU A 77 -8.77 12.40 -9.79
C LEU A 77 -7.64 12.79 -8.86
N GLY A 78 -6.41 12.38 -9.15
CA GLY A 78 -5.31 12.87 -8.34
C GLY A 78 -3.99 12.17 -8.54
N LYS A 79 -3.15 12.29 -7.51
CA LYS A 79 -1.86 11.63 -7.43
C LYS A 79 -1.54 11.13 -6.03
N VAL A 80 -0.78 10.05 -5.99
CA VAL A 80 -0.09 9.54 -4.81
C VAL A 80 1.38 9.39 -5.16
N GLY A 81 2.22 10.27 -4.61
CA GLY A 81 3.59 10.45 -5.10
C GLY A 81 3.56 10.87 -6.57
N ASP A 82 4.33 10.15 -7.40
CA ASP A 82 4.39 10.39 -8.85
C ASP A 82 3.30 9.67 -9.65
N ARG A 83 2.54 8.77 -9.00
CA ARG A 83 1.50 7.98 -9.66
C ARG A 83 0.22 8.79 -9.78
N LYS A 84 -0.32 8.86 -10.99
CA LYS A 84 -1.66 9.40 -11.23
C LYS A 84 -2.70 8.35 -10.84
N LEU A 85 -3.82 8.82 -10.32
CA LEU A 85 -4.97 8.01 -9.98
C LEU A 85 -6.20 8.60 -10.65
N PHE A 86 -6.96 7.75 -11.32
CA PHE A 86 -8.31 8.06 -11.76
C PHE A 86 -9.26 6.97 -11.28
N CYS A 87 -10.25 7.35 -10.49
CA CYS A 87 -11.31 6.45 -10.05
C CYS A 87 -12.66 6.99 -10.51
N HIS A 88 -13.52 6.11 -11.02
CA HIS A 88 -14.92 6.39 -11.28
C HIS A 88 -15.80 5.52 -10.38
N THR A 89 -16.75 6.15 -9.71
CA THR A 89 -17.80 5.49 -8.93
C THR A 89 -19.13 5.66 -9.65
N ASP A 90 -19.72 4.54 -10.07
CA ASP A 90 -21.06 4.54 -10.64
C ASP A 90 -22.10 4.80 -9.53
N ALA A 91 -22.95 5.80 -9.74
CA ALA A 91 -23.88 6.27 -8.71
C ALA A 91 -25.03 5.28 -8.43
N VAL A 92 -25.34 4.38 -9.37
CA VAL A 92 -26.45 3.43 -9.24
C VAL A 92 -26.01 2.16 -8.52
N SER A 93 -24.88 1.60 -8.93
CA SER A 93 -24.33 0.35 -8.39
C SER A 93 -23.39 0.56 -7.20
N GLY A 94 -22.85 1.78 -7.03
CA GLY A 94 -21.83 2.08 -6.03
C GLY A 94 -20.44 1.51 -6.35
N VAL A 95 -20.28 0.83 -7.48
CA VAL A 95 -19.02 0.19 -7.88
C VAL A 95 -17.99 1.25 -8.24
N THR A 96 -16.78 1.13 -7.66
CA THR A 96 -15.65 2.03 -7.94
C THR A 96 -14.56 1.30 -8.71
N LEU A 97 -14.12 1.88 -9.83
CA LEU A 97 -13.05 1.38 -10.69
C LEU A 97 -11.93 2.39 -10.75
N CYS A 98 -10.70 1.97 -10.47
CA CYS A 98 -9.53 2.84 -10.43
C CYS A 98 -8.44 2.39 -11.42
N LYS A 99 -7.72 3.35 -12.02
CA LYS A 99 -6.56 3.15 -12.88
C LYS A 99 -5.44 4.12 -12.56
#